data_AF-A0A2B7XNA8-F1
#
_entry.id   AF-A0A2B7XNA8-F1
#
_cell.length_a   1.000
_cell.length_b   1.000
_cell.length_c   1.000
_cell.angle_alpha   90.00
_cell.angle_beta   90.00
_cell.angle_gamma   90.00
#
_symmetry.space_group_name_H-M   'P 1'
#
loop_
_entity.id
_entity.type
_entity.pdbx_description
1 polymer ?
#
loop_
_entity_poly.entity_id
_entity_poly.type
_entity_poly.pdbx_seq_one_letter_code
_entity_poly.pdbx_strand_id
1 'polypeptide(L)'
;MTRILLFCTAEEAKPFIPKILKTRSIFYLVESTTCPATRDGFKTSLADNDTSFQSDFLNASAQQCKDWALEKQAQVKFIEMNIIAIADARTAVDQTISMCYYNEAADEGPLDFDEWGPLPPEGNKWYDYRIDYRGAVMVHVALMYGPFDSAYPTYFGRKAELTDANGVFDVERANRYVRGEEGGETTTGEN
;
A
#
# COMPACT_ATOMS: atom_id res chain seq x y z
N MET A 1 10.11 -10.54 -10.83
CA MET A 1 9.01 -9.60 -10.55
C MET A 1 8.44 -9.99 -9.20
N THR A 2 8.56 -9.07 -8.25
CA THR A 2 8.05 -9.15 -6.88
C THR A 2 6.55 -8.85 -6.85
N ARG A 3 5.86 -9.17 -5.75
CA ARG A 3 4.46 -8.79 -5.51
C ARG A 3 4.20 -8.47 -4.05
N ILE A 4 3.19 -7.65 -3.83
CA ILE A 4 2.76 -7.17 -2.52
C ILE A 4 2.00 -8.28 -1.80
N LEU A 5 2.28 -8.48 -0.52
CA LEU A 5 1.51 -9.39 0.32
C LEU A 5 0.13 -8.79 0.61
N LEU A 6 -0.94 -9.54 0.31
CA LEU A 6 -2.32 -9.20 0.63
C LEU A 6 -2.81 -10.10 1.77
N PHE A 7 -3.04 -9.50 2.93
CA PHE A 7 -3.61 -10.17 4.09
C PHE A 7 -5.14 -9.99 4.10
N CYS A 8 -5.87 -11.03 4.49
CA CYS A 8 -7.29 -10.98 4.79
C CYS A 8 -7.48 -11.21 6.28
N THR A 9 -7.89 -10.17 7.00
CA THR A 9 -7.97 -10.18 8.48
C THR A 9 -9.39 -10.31 9.00
N ALA A 10 -10.40 -10.24 8.13
CA ALA A 10 -11.80 -10.34 8.50
C ALA A 10 -12.55 -11.29 7.56
N GLU A 11 -13.48 -12.07 8.10
CA GLU A 11 -14.32 -13.01 7.32
C GLU A 11 -15.19 -12.26 6.31
N GLU A 12 -15.70 -11.10 6.70
CA GLU A 12 -16.55 -10.23 5.88
C GLU A 12 -15.82 -9.73 4.63
N ALA A 13 -14.48 -9.64 4.67
CA ALA A 13 -13.67 -9.17 3.55
C ALA A 13 -13.45 -10.23 2.47
N LYS A 14 -13.60 -11.53 2.79
CA LYS A 14 -13.31 -12.65 1.88
C LYS A 14 -14.01 -12.55 0.52
N PRO A 15 -15.30 -12.16 0.42
CA PRO A 15 -15.99 -11.98 -0.86
C PRO A 15 -15.32 -10.95 -1.80
N PHE A 16 -14.50 -10.04 -1.27
CA PHE A 16 -13.81 -9.01 -2.05
C PHE A 16 -12.40 -9.41 -2.49
N ILE A 17 -11.77 -10.40 -1.85
CA ILE A 17 -10.40 -10.83 -2.18
C ILE A 17 -10.24 -11.21 -3.65
N PRO A 18 -11.15 -11.99 -4.30
CA PRO A 18 -11.03 -12.27 -5.73
C PRO A 18 -11.00 -11.00 -6.59
N LYS A 19 -11.76 -9.96 -6.23
CA LYS A 19 -11.78 -8.67 -6.96
C LYS A 19 -10.47 -7.90 -6.79
N ILE A 20 -9.91 -7.91 -5.58
CA ILE A 20 -8.62 -7.26 -5.28
C ILE A 20 -7.50 -7.97 -6.05
N LEU A 21 -7.44 -9.30 -6.03
CA LEU A 21 -6.41 -10.09 -6.73
C LEU A 21 -6.44 -9.88 -8.26
N LYS A 22 -7.62 -9.68 -8.84
CA LYS A 22 -7.77 -9.35 -10.27
C LYS A 22 -7.23 -7.97 -10.63
N THR A 23 -6.98 -7.09 -9.65
CA THR A 23 -6.46 -5.75 -9.88
C THR A 23 -4.98 -5.84 -10.20
N ARG A 24 -4.67 -5.84 -11.50
CA ARG A 24 -3.31 -5.70 -12.08
C ARG A 24 -2.29 -6.76 -11.65
N SER A 25 -2.72 -7.87 -11.04
CA SER A 25 -1.86 -9.01 -10.66
C SER A 25 -0.64 -8.62 -9.81
N ILE A 26 -0.77 -7.61 -8.94
CA ILE A 26 0.33 -7.12 -8.09
C ILE A 26 0.39 -7.79 -6.71
N PHE A 27 -0.54 -8.69 -6.40
CA PHE A 27 -0.69 -9.28 -5.07
C PHE A 27 -0.34 -10.77 -5.01
N TYR A 28 0.13 -11.18 -3.83
CA TYR A 28 0.13 -12.55 -3.31
C TYR A 28 -0.82 -12.62 -2.11
N LEU A 29 -1.83 -13.49 -2.16
CA LEU A 29 -2.72 -13.73 -1.02
C LEU A 29 -1.99 -14.52 0.07
N VAL A 30 -1.99 -14.00 1.29
CA VAL A 30 -1.39 -14.66 2.45
C VAL A 30 -2.43 -15.49 3.19
N GLU A 31 -2.30 -16.82 3.05
CA GLU A 31 -3.19 -17.80 3.67
C GLU A 31 -2.60 -18.43 4.94
N SER A 32 -1.26 -18.44 5.10
CA SER A 32 -0.61 -19.11 6.23
C SER A 32 0.50 -18.29 6.87
N THR A 33 0.71 -18.50 8.18
CA THR A 33 1.86 -17.95 8.92
C THR A 33 3.19 -18.55 8.50
N THR A 34 3.18 -19.65 7.73
CA THR A 34 4.39 -20.22 7.13
C THR A 34 4.66 -19.55 5.78
N CYS A 35 5.77 -18.81 5.68
CA CYS A 35 6.17 -18.22 4.40
C CYS A 35 6.61 -19.33 3.43
N PRO A 36 6.03 -19.41 2.21
CA PRO A 36 6.47 -20.35 1.20
C PRO A 36 7.94 -20.12 0.79
N ALA A 37 8.65 -21.21 0.47
CA ALA A 37 10.01 -21.13 -0.07
C ALA A 37 10.05 -20.65 -1.53
N THR A 38 8.94 -20.78 -2.27
CA THR A 38 8.80 -20.33 -3.66
C THR A 38 7.49 -19.59 -3.87
N ARG A 39 7.47 -18.72 -4.90
CA ARG A 39 6.29 -17.90 -5.25
C ARG A 39 5.02 -18.70 -5.56
N ASP A 40 5.17 -19.96 -5.97
CA ASP A 40 4.04 -20.81 -6.36
C ASP A 40 3.20 -21.24 -5.15
N GLY A 41 3.73 -21.07 -3.93
CA GLY A 41 2.98 -21.26 -2.69
C GLY A 41 1.99 -20.14 -2.37
N PHE A 42 1.99 -19.04 -3.14
CA PHE A 42 1.03 -17.97 -2.98
C PHE A 42 -0.01 -17.96 -4.10
N LYS A 43 -1.28 -17.77 -3.73
CA LYS A 43 -2.34 -17.54 -4.71
C LYS A 43 -2.25 -16.12 -5.25
N THR A 44 -2.46 -16.00 -6.56
CA THR A 44 -2.43 -14.72 -7.29
C THR A 44 -3.77 -14.41 -7.95
N SER A 45 -4.68 -15.37 -7.93
CA SER A 45 -6.05 -15.26 -8.41
C SER A 45 -6.91 -16.26 -7.65
N LEU A 46 -8.19 -15.97 -7.60
CA LEU A 46 -9.24 -16.84 -7.09
C LEU A 46 -10.39 -16.82 -8.11
N ALA A 47 -11.22 -17.86 -8.10
CA ALA A 47 -12.45 -17.83 -8.90
C ALA A 47 -13.40 -16.73 -8.39
N ASP A 48 -14.28 -16.28 -9.28
CA ASP A 48 -15.28 -15.25 -8.94
C ASP A 48 -16.13 -15.73 -7.77
N ASN A 49 -16.21 -14.89 -6.73
CA ASN A 49 -16.93 -15.18 -5.48
C ASN A 49 -16.39 -16.39 -4.69
N ASP A 50 -15.16 -16.84 -4.94
CA ASP A 50 -14.51 -17.86 -4.10
C ASP A 50 -14.14 -17.27 -2.73
N THR A 51 -14.88 -17.69 -1.72
CA THR A 51 -14.65 -17.36 -0.30
C THR A 51 -14.11 -18.55 0.49
N SER A 52 -13.77 -19.66 -0.17
CA SER A 52 -13.38 -20.92 0.45
C SER A 52 -11.93 -20.96 0.93
N PHE A 53 -11.10 -20.03 0.43
CA PHE A 53 -9.72 -19.87 0.88
C PHE A 53 -9.67 -19.69 2.41
N GLN A 54 -8.60 -20.15 3.02
CA GLN A 54 -8.39 -20.03 4.47
C GLN A 54 -7.32 -18.99 4.74
N SER A 55 -7.38 -18.32 5.89
CA SER A 55 -6.30 -17.44 6.30
C SER A 55 -6.03 -17.60 7.77
N ASP A 56 -4.80 -17.98 8.11
CA ASP A 56 -4.30 -18.00 9.48
C ASP A 56 -4.26 -16.58 10.10
N PHE A 57 -4.45 -15.54 9.29
CA PHE A 57 -4.48 -14.13 9.72
C PHE A 57 -5.89 -13.59 9.97
N LEU A 58 -6.94 -14.41 9.92
CA LEU A 58 -8.27 -13.99 10.37
C LEU A 58 -8.22 -13.54 11.83
N ASN A 59 -8.79 -12.38 12.11
CA ASN A 59 -8.73 -11.65 13.39
C ASN A 59 -7.33 -11.18 13.81
N ALA A 60 -6.32 -11.28 12.95
CA ALA A 60 -5.02 -10.65 13.20
C ALA A 60 -5.16 -9.13 13.13
N SER A 61 -4.47 -8.44 14.04
CA SER A 61 -4.30 -7.00 13.98
C SER A 61 -3.42 -6.60 12.78
N ALA A 62 -3.57 -5.36 12.33
CA ALA A 62 -2.69 -4.82 11.29
C ALA A 62 -1.21 -4.87 11.70
N GLN A 63 -0.90 -4.68 12.99
CA GLN A 63 0.47 -4.77 13.49
C GLN A 63 1.04 -6.19 13.36
N GLN A 64 0.26 -7.23 13.65
CA GLN A 64 0.71 -8.62 13.47
C GLN A 64 1.04 -8.93 12.00
N CYS A 65 0.24 -8.43 11.06
CA CYS A 65 0.54 -8.58 9.62
C CYS A 65 1.84 -7.85 9.23
N LYS A 66 2.03 -6.62 9.73
CA LYS A 66 3.22 -5.80 9.52
C LYS A 66 4.49 -6.45 10.07
N ASP A 67 4.43 -6.94 11.30
CA ASP A 67 5.56 -7.61 11.97
C ASP A 67 5.95 -8.89 11.23
N TRP A 68 4.96 -9.71 10.86
CA TRP A 68 5.20 -10.92 10.08
C TRP A 68 5.84 -10.58 8.72
N ALA A 69 5.34 -9.55 8.03
CA ALA A 69 5.88 -9.14 6.74
C ALA A 69 7.34 -8.69 6.86
N LEU A 70 7.67 -7.85 7.84
CA LEU A 70 9.05 -7.42 8.10
C LEU A 70 9.99 -8.61 8.35
N GLU A 71 9.53 -9.59 9.15
CA GLU A 71 10.33 -10.77 9.46
C GLU A 71 10.61 -11.63 8.21
N LYS A 72 9.62 -11.79 7.32
CA LYS A 72 9.69 -12.75 6.21
C LYS A 72 10.17 -12.16 4.89
N GLN A 73 9.92 -10.88 4.62
CA GLN A 73 10.17 -10.27 3.30
C GLN A 73 11.64 -10.35 2.85
N ALA A 74 12.59 -10.28 3.78
CA ALA A 74 14.02 -10.36 3.46
C ALA A 74 14.51 -11.81 3.21
N GLN A 75 13.71 -12.82 3.56
CA GLN A 75 14.09 -14.23 3.44
C GLN A 75 13.95 -14.76 2.00
N VAL A 76 13.15 -14.09 1.17
CA VAL A 76 12.85 -14.50 -0.21
C VAL A 76 12.84 -13.32 -1.17
N LYS A 77 13.23 -13.54 -2.43
CA LYS A 77 13.40 -12.45 -3.43
C LYS A 77 12.17 -12.15 -4.27
N PHE A 78 11.04 -12.80 -4.01
CA PHE A 78 9.81 -12.65 -4.79
C PHE A 78 8.72 -11.85 -4.07
N ILE A 79 8.93 -11.49 -2.81
CA ILE A 79 8.03 -10.59 -2.06
C ILE A 79 8.50 -9.15 -2.31
N GLU A 80 7.56 -8.25 -2.57
CA GLU A 80 7.86 -6.81 -2.59
C GLU A 80 8.18 -6.35 -1.18
N MET A 81 9.35 -5.76 -1.00
CA MET A 81 9.78 -5.30 0.32
C MET A 81 9.05 -4.01 0.69
N ASN A 82 8.87 -3.82 1.99
CA ASN A 82 8.46 -2.56 2.62
C ASN A 82 7.07 -2.06 2.21
N ILE A 83 6.24 -2.93 1.62
CA ILE A 83 4.85 -2.61 1.35
C ILE A 83 3.96 -3.85 1.46
N ILE A 84 2.84 -3.72 2.16
CA ILE A 84 1.81 -4.75 2.26
C ILE A 84 0.42 -4.15 2.04
N ALA A 85 -0.54 -5.01 1.75
CA ALA A 85 -1.95 -4.68 1.69
C ALA A 85 -2.74 -5.49 2.73
N ILE A 86 -3.71 -4.85 3.37
CA ILE A 86 -4.59 -5.50 4.35
C ILE A 86 -6.04 -5.24 3.94
N ALA A 87 -6.76 -6.32 3.72
CA ALA A 87 -8.22 -6.34 3.66
C ALA A 87 -8.75 -6.70 5.05
N ASP A 88 -9.56 -5.83 5.63
CA ASP A 88 -10.16 -5.97 6.95
C ASP A 88 -11.68 -5.81 6.86
N ALA A 89 -12.38 -5.78 8.00
CA ALA A 89 -13.84 -5.72 8.01
C ALA A 89 -14.40 -4.53 7.22
N ARG A 90 -13.65 -3.42 7.14
CA ARG A 90 -14.04 -2.23 6.41
C ARG A 90 -14.06 -2.45 4.90
N THR A 91 -13.21 -3.34 4.39
CA THR A 91 -13.20 -3.72 2.96
C THR A 91 -14.57 -4.18 2.45
N ALA A 92 -15.35 -4.86 3.30
CA ALA A 92 -16.70 -5.28 2.94
C ALA A 92 -17.71 -4.12 2.84
N VAL A 93 -17.46 -3.04 3.58
CA VAL A 93 -18.37 -1.90 3.73
C VAL A 93 -18.16 -0.90 2.60
N ASP A 94 -16.91 -0.49 2.36
CA ASP A 94 -16.59 0.61 1.46
C ASP A 94 -15.60 0.24 0.34
N GLN A 95 -15.29 -1.05 0.19
CA GLN A 95 -14.41 -1.57 -0.88
C GLN A 95 -12.98 -1.00 -0.81
N THR A 96 -12.53 -0.61 0.37
CA THR A 96 -11.17 -0.11 0.56
C THR A 96 -10.23 -1.17 1.13
N ILE A 97 -8.93 -0.99 0.92
CA ILE A 97 -7.86 -1.76 1.57
C ILE A 97 -6.87 -0.79 2.23
N SER A 98 -6.12 -1.27 3.22
CA SER A 98 -4.99 -0.52 3.78
C SER A 98 -3.70 -0.90 3.06
N MET A 99 -3.13 0.02 2.29
CA MET A 99 -1.76 -0.08 1.82
C MET A 99 -0.84 0.43 2.93
N CYS A 100 0.02 -0.42 3.46
CA CYS A 100 0.95 -0.07 4.53
C CYS A 100 2.35 -0.06 3.94
N TYR A 101 3.05 1.08 4.04
CA TYR A 101 4.41 1.27 3.54
C TYR A 101 5.39 1.43 4.71
N TYR A 102 6.45 0.66 4.74
CA TYR A 102 7.50 0.75 5.75
C TYR A 102 8.63 1.62 5.23
N ASN A 103 8.88 2.74 5.91
CA ASN A 103 10.05 3.54 5.62
C ASN A 103 11.22 3.02 6.47
N GLU A 104 12.20 2.37 5.85
CA GLU A 104 13.48 2.09 6.51
C GLU A 104 14.22 3.41 6.74
N ALA A 105 14.87 3.57 7.90
CA ALA A 105 15.70 4.75 8.11
C ALA A 105 16.86 4.76 7.10
N ALA A 106 16.99 5.84 6.34
CA ALA A 106 18.11 6.03 5.43
C ALA A 106 19.40 6.30 6.22
N ASP A 107 20.49 5.64 5.82
CA ASP A 107 21.84 5.91 6.38
C ASP A 107 22.27 7.37 6.14
N GLU A 108 21.78 7.99 5.06
CA GLU A 108 22.10 9.36 4.63
C GLU A 108 21.28 10.43 5.36
N GLY A 109 20.39 10.04 6.29
CA GLY A 109 19.52 10.96 7.03
C GLY A 109 18.19 11.26 6.32
N PRO A 110 17.28 12.02 6.96
CA PRO A 110 15.98 12.32 6.40
C PRO A 110 16.07 13.30 5.22
N LEU A 111 15.22 13.11 4.21
CA LEU A 111 15.08 14.04 3.08
C LEU A 111 14.26 15.26 3.53
N ASP A 112 14.84 16.45 3.44
CA ASP A 112 14.19 17.70 3.83
C ASP A 112 13.48 18.34 2.63
N PHE A 113 12.27 18.86 2.87
CA PHE A 113 11.41 19.49 1.88
C PHE A 113 10.89 20.82 2.44
N ASP A 114 11.10 21.92 1.72
CA ASP A 114 10.88 23.30 2.21
C ASP A 114 9.61 23.52 3.05
N GLU A 115 8.43 23.15 2.55
CA GLU A 115 7.15 23.39 3.22
C GLU A 115 6.85 22.38 4.35
N TRP A 116 7.40 21.16 4.26
CA TRP A 116 6.99 20.02 5.08
C TRP A 116 8.06 19.54 6.07
N GLY A 117 9.29 20.02 5.94
CA GLY A 117 10.44 19.49 6.66
C GLY A 117 10.80 18.07 6.22
N PRO A 118 11.34 17.24 7.13
CA PRO A 118 11.79 15.89 6.80
C PRO A 118 10.61 14.96 6.43
N LEU A 119 10.67 14.32 5.26
CA LEU A 119 9.69 13.31 4.83
C LEU A 119 10.35 11.97 4.42
N PRO A 120 9.78 10.81 4.82
CA PRO A 120 8.71 10.68 5.80
C PRO A 120 9.17 11.16 7.18
N PRO A 121 8.27 11.65 8.05
CA PRO A 121 8.64 12.30 9.32
C PRO A 121 9.53 11.46 10.25
N GLU A 122 9.34 10.14 10.21
CA GLU A 122 10.05 9.15 11.02
C GLU A 122 10.54 7.98 10.16
N GLY A 123 11.78 7.55 10.40
CA GLY A 123 12.32 6.29 9.88
C GLY A 123 11.90 5.09 10.72
N ASN A 124 12.09 3.89 10.16
CA ASN A 124 11.72 2.60 10.76
C ASN A 124 10.26 2.54 11.20
N LYS A 125 9.36 3.05 10.36
CA LYS A 125 7.94 3.21 10.69
C LYS A 125 7.03 2.83 9.53
N TRP A 126 5.89 2.24 9.87
CA TRP A 126 4.79 1.99 8.94
C TRP A 126 3.89 3.21 8.75
N TYR A 127 3.60 3.53 7.50
CA TYR A 127 2.66 4.55 7.07
C TYR A 127 1.49 3.91 6.33
N ASP A 128 0.29 4.08 6.90
CA ASP A 128 -0.91 3.41 6.41
C ASP A 128 -1.76 4.34 5.54
N TYR A 129 -2.21 3.85 4.40
CA TYR A 129 -3.10 4.53 3.46
C TYR A 129 -4.31 3.64 3.19
N ARG A 130 -5.46 4.03 3.72
CA ARG A 130 -6.74 3.40 3.38
C ARG A 130 -7.19 3.94 2.02
N ILE A 131 -7.35 3.08 1.02
CA ILE A 131 -7.61 3.50 -0.36
C ILE A 131 -8.68 2.63 -1.01
N ASP A 132 -9.32 3.12 -2.08
CA ASP A 132 -10.00 2.22 -3.03
C ASP A 132 -9.00 1.19 -3.57
N TYR A 133 -9.35 -0.09 -3.54
CA TYR A 133 -8.43 -1.16 -3.92
C TYR A 133 -7.87 -1.04 -5.34
N ARG A 134 -8.59 -0.35 -6.24
CA ARG A 134 -8.15 -0.12 -7.62
C ARG A 134 -6.94 0.81 -7.70
N GLY A 135 -6.74 1.68 -6.71
CA GLY A 135 -5.60 2.59 -6.61
C GLY A 135 -4.30 1.94 -6.14
N ALA A 136 -4.31 0.66 -5.72
CA ALA A 136 -3.16 0.03 -5.09
C ALA A 136 -1.87 0.06 -5.92
N VAL A 137 -1.99 -0.06 -7.25
CA VAL A 137 -0.85 0.02 -8.18
C VAL A 137 -0.23 1.41 -8.18
N MET A 138 -1.04 2.46 -8.08
CA MET A 138 -0.52 3.83 -8.07
C MET A 138 0.22 4.12 -6.76
N VAL A 139 -0.30 3.67 -5.62
CA VAL A 139 0.39 3.77 -4.33
C VAL A 139 1.71 2.99 -4.36
N HIS A 140 1.68 1.75 -4.87
CA HIS A 140 2.89 0.93 -5.03
C HIS A 140 3.94 1.62 -5.89
N VAL A 141 3.55 2.09 -7.08
CA VAL A 141 4.49 2.75 -8.00
C VAL A 141 5.02 4.04 -7.41
N ALA A 142 4.17 4.88 -6.82
CA ALA A 142 4.59 6.17 -6.26
C ALA A 142 5.56 6.00 -5.08
N LEU A 143 5.29 5.09 -4.14
CA LEU A 143 6.10 4.94 -2.94
C LEU A 143 7.35 4.08 -3.14
N MET A 144 7.33 3.12 -4.08
CA MET A 144 8.48 2.22 -4.30
C MET A 144 9.40 2.67 -5.42
N TYR A 145 8.87 3.39 -6.42
CA TYR A 145 9.61 3.72 -7.65
C TYR A 145 9.44 5.18 -8.08
N GLY A 146 8.62 5.96 -7.37
CA GLY A 146 8.40 7.37 -7.68
C GLY A 146 9.58 8.23 -7.26
N PRO A 147 9.85 9.33 -7.97
CA PRO A 147 10.82 10.33 -7.54
C PRO A 147 10.46 10.89 -6.16
N PHE A 148 11.41 10.91 -5.22
CA PHE A 148 11.15 11.35 -3.84
C PHE A 148 10.67 12.81 -3.75
N ASP A 149 11.15 13.67 -4.65
CA ASP A 149 10.78 15.09 -4.80
C ASP A 149 9.30 15.33 -5.13
N SER A 150 8.61 14.34 -5.66
CA SER A 150 7.17 14.43 -6.00
C SER A 150 6.33 13.49 -5.14
N ALA A 151 6.79 12.26 -4.93
CA ALA A 151 6.05 11.24 -4.19
C ALA A 151 5.95 11.59 -2.69
N TYR A 152 7.05 12.00 -2.06
CA TYR A 152 7.05 12.17 -0.60
C TYR A 152 6.24 13.38 -0.14
N PRO A 153 6.38 14.57 -0.73
CA PRO A 153 5.48 15.70 -0.45
C PRO A 153 4.00 15.34 -0.60
N THR A 154 3.66 14.57 -1.64
CA THR A 154 2.27 14.19 -1.91
C THR A 154 1.74 13.20 -0.86
N TYR A 155 2.45 12.10 -0.61
CA TYR A 155 1.93 11.02 0.23
C TYR A 155 2.10 11.29 1.73
N PHE A 156 3.18 11.96 2.15
CA PHE A 156 3.44 12.24 3.55
C PHE A 156 3.06 13.68 3.92
N GLY A 157 3.44 14.67 3.13
CA GLY A 157 3.18 16.09 3.41
C GLY A 157 1.71 16.47 3.25
N ARG A 158 1.08 16.05 2.15
CA ARG A 158 -0.33 16.34 1.83
C ARG A 158 -1.31 15.28 2.32
N LYS A 159 -0.88 14.33 3.15
CA LYS A 159 -1.71 13.20 3.58
C LYS A 159 -3.07 13.64 4.14
N ALA A 160 -3.07 14.63 5.02
CA ALA A 160 -4.29 15.14 5.64
C ALA A 160 -5.22 15.84 4.64
N GLU A 161 -4.66 16.54 3.65
CA GLU A 161 -5.41 17.21 2.57
C GLU A 161 -6.07 16.21 1.61
N LEU A 162 -5.38 15.09 1.36
CA LEU A 162 -5.78 14.05 0.41
C LEU A 162 -6.61 12.93 1.05
N THR A 163 -6.93 13.05 2.34
CA THR A 163 -7.75 12.07 3.06
C THR A 163 -9.13 12.65 3.34
N ASP A 164 -10.17 11.92 2.95
CA ASP A 164 -11.55 12.35 3.17
C ASP A 164 -11.98 12.24 4.65
N ALA A 165 -13.19 12.70 4.96
CA ALA A 165 -13.76 12.63 6.30
C ALA A 165 -13.94 11.20 6.85
N ASN A 166 -13.95 10.20 5.97
CA ASN A 166 -14.01 8.78 6.34
C ASN A 166 -12.61 8.15 6.48
N GLY A 167 -11.54 8.93 6.35
CA GLY A 167 -10.17 8.43 6.43
C GLY A 167 -9.71 7.69 5.18
N VAL A 168 -10.36 7.87 4.02
CA VAL A 168 -9.96 7.28 2.73
C VAL A 168 -9.09 8.28 1.96
N PHE A 169 -7.90 7.84 1.57
CA PHE A 169 -6.93 8.62 0.81
C PHE A 169 -7.24 8.57 -0.70
N ASP A 170 -7.34 9.74 -1.33
CA ASP A 170 -7.63 9.91 -2.76
C ASP A 170 -6.36 9.71 -3.59
N VAL A 171 -6.17 8.46 -4.01
CA VAL A 171 -5.01 8.04 -4.80
C VAL A 171 -4.97 8.68 -6.19
N GLU A 172 -6.12 8.90 -6.82
CA GLU A 172 -6.17 9.50 -8.15
C GLU A 172 -5.73 10.97 -8.09
N ARG A 173 -6.19 11.71 -7.07
CA ARG A 173 -5.73 13.08 -6.82
C ARG A 173 -4.26 13.12 -6.44
N ALA A 174 -3.79 12.24 -5.57
CA ALA A 174 -2.37 12.11 -5.25
C ALA A 174 -1.53 11.87 -6.52
N ASN A 175 -1.96 10.99 -7.41
CA ASN A 175 -1.25 10.70 -8.65
C ASN A 175 -1.17 11.92 -9.59
N ARG A 176 -2.16 12.82 -9.59
CA ARG A 176 -2.09 14.08 -10.34
C ARG A 176 -1.03 15.03 -9.77
N TYR A 177 -0.91 15.14 -8.45
CA TYR A 177 0.18 15.90 -7.82
C TYR A 177 1.55 15.32 -8.17
N VAL A 178 1.72 13.99 -8.08
CA VAL A 178 3.00 13.33 -8.43
C VAL A 178 3.39 13.57 -9.88
N ARG A 179 2.42 13.70 -10.79
CA ARG A 179 2.66 14.01 -12.21
C ARG A 179 2.85 15.49 -12.52
N GLY A 180 2.70 16.38 -11.53
CA GLY A 180 2.73 17.83 -11.73
C GLY A 180 1.47 18.39 -12.42
N GLU A 181 0.38 17.61 -12.49
CA GLU A 181 -0.89 18.01 -13.10
C GLU A 181 -1.74 18.88 -12.15
N GLU A 182 -1.51 18.79 -10.84
CA GLU A 182 -2.04 19.71 -9.83
C GLU A 182 -0.86 20.43 -9.15
N GLY A 183 -0.83 21.77 -9.18
CA GLY A 183 0.23 22.58 -8.57
C GLY A 183 1.15 23.34 -9.53
N GLY A 184 0.92 23.26 -10.84
CA GLY A 184 1.54 24.19 -11.78
C GLY A 184 0.98 25.59 -11.59
N GLU A 185 1.79 26.52 -11.07
CA GLU A 185 1.58 27.94 -11.33
C GLU A 185 1.40 28.12 -12.83
N THR A 186 0.23 28.62 -13.22
CA THR A 186 0.06 29.25 -14.52
C THR A 186 0.97 30.46 -14.51
N THR A 187 2.22 30.29 -14.95
CA THR A 187 2.99 31.41 -15.47
C THR A 187 2.30 31.81 -16.76
N THR A 188 1.27 32.65 -16.61
CA THR A 188 0.82 33.53 -17.68
C THR A 188 2.06 34.28 -18.16
N GLY A 189 2.44 34.00 -19.40
CA GLY A 189 3.60 34.60 -20.01
C GLY A 189 3.51 36.12 -20.01
N GLU A 190 4.64 36.74 -19.70
CA GLU A 190 5.00 38.06 -20.16
C GLU A 190 6.45 38.00 -20.67
N ASN A 191 6.59 37.85 -21.99
CA ASN A 191 7.29 38.78 -22.90
C ASN A 191 7.39 38.20 -24.31
#